data_AF-A0A2M7J6Y6-F1
#
_entry.id   AF-A0A2M7J6Y6-F1
#
_cell.length_a   1.000
_cell.length_b   1.000
_cell.length_c   1.000
_cell.angle_alpha   90.00
_cell.angle_beta   90.00
_cell.angle_gamma   90.00
#
_symmetry.space_group_name_H-M   'P 1'
#
loop_
_entity.id
_entity.type
_entity.pdbx_description
1 polymer ?
#
loop_
_entity_poly.entity_id
_entity_poly.type
_entity_poly.pdbx_seq_one_letter_code
_entity_poly.pdbx_strand_id
1 'polypeptide(L)'
;MITVHENTTLVGVSELRGKIEKILAKAQKGLVIIEKRHKPMAVLTSQEEYKKIQDYLEIAEDIVLGFIARQRYSESSDRDYIDIEKLLK
;
A
#
# COMPACT_ATOMS: atom_id res chain seq x y z
N MET A 1 20.04 6.83 3.73
CA MET A 1 20.45 5.45 3.39
C MET A 1 19.24 4.77 2.79
N ILE A 2 19.32 4.23 1.57
CA ILE A 2 18.25 3.46 0.94
C ILE A 2 18.76 2.03 0.87
N THR A 3 18.17 1.13 1.65
CA THR A 3 18.50 -0.29 1.62
C THR A 3 17.54 -0.97 0.66
N VAL A 4 18.09 -1.63 -0.35
CA VAL A 4 17.31 -2.25 -1.43
C VAL A 4 17.50 -3.75 -1.35
N HIS A 5 16.44 -4.48 -1.00
CA HIS A 5 16.49 -5.93 -0.76
C HIS A 5 16.08 -6.78 -1.98
N GLU A 6 15.51 -6.15 -3.02
CA GLU A 6 14.91 -6.84 -4.17
C GLU A 6 15.56 -6.47 -5.51
N ASN A 7 15.19 -7.19 -6.58
CA ASN A 7 15.57 -6.91 -7.97
C ASN A 7 15.03 -5.56 -8.43
N THR A 8 15.73 -4.50 -8.03
CA THR A 8 15.31 -3.12 -8.14
C THR A 8 16.19 -2.38 -9.12
N THR A 9 15.59 -1.63 -10.02
CA THR A 9 16.29 -0.73 -10.93
C THR A 9 16.13 0.71 -10.45
N LEU A 10 17.24 1.44 -10.34
CA LEU A 10 17.21 2.89 -10.08
C LEU A 10 17.27 3.65 -11.40
N VAL A 11 16.41 4.65 -11.56
CA VAL A 11 16.30 5.41 -12.81
C VAL A 11 16.16 6.90 -12.51
N GLY A 12 16.98 7.73 -13.14
CA GLY A 12 16.82 9.19 -13.06
C GLY A 12 15.58 9.68 -13.83
N VAL A 13 14.89 10.70 -13.32
CA VAL A 13 13.72 11.31 -13.99
C VAL A 13 14.01 11.75 -15.43
N SER A 14 15.25 12.11 -15.75
CA SER A 14 15.67 12.50 -17.10
C SER A 14 15.61 11.34 -18.09
N GLU A 15 15.81 10.10 -17.64
CA GLU A 15 15.81 8.92 -18.50
C GLU A 15 14.40 8.51 -18.95
N LEU A 16 13.37 8.93 -18.21
CA LEU A 16 11.98 8.65 -18.57
C LEU A 16 11.62 9.16 -19.96
N ARG A 17 12.15 10.33 -20.37
CA ARG A 17 11.80 10.94 -21.67
C ARG A 17 12.23 10.08 -22.86
N GLY A 18 13.33 9.34 -22.75
CA GLY A 18 13.93 8.61 -23.87
C GLY A 18 13.91 7.09 -23.77
N LYS A 19 13.62 6.54 -22.58
CA LYS A 19 13.74 5.09 -22.31
C LYS A 19 12.52 4.49 -21.63
N ILE A 20 11.35 5.14 -21.69
CA ILE A 20 10.16 4.74 -20.92
C ILE A 20 9.74 3.30 -21.16
N GLU A 21 9.79 2.80 -22.39
CA GLU A 21 9.41 1.42 -22.71
C GLU A 21 10.31 0.40 -22.00
N LYS A 22 11.62 0.63 -21.99
CA LYS A 22 12.59 -0.23 -21.29
C LYS A 22 12.38 -0.18 -19.78
N ILE A 23 12.03 0.99 -19.25
CA ILE A 23 11.74 1.21 -17.83
C ILE A 23 10.47 0.44 -17.42
N LEU A 24 9.41 0.53 -18.21
CA LEU A 24 8.17 -0.20 -17.98
C LEU A 24 8.38 -1.72 -18.06
N ALA A 25 9.15 -2.21 -19.03
CA ALA A 25 9.49 -3.62 -19.14
C ALA A 25 10.30 -4.15 -17.93
N LYS A 26 11.09 -3.27 -17.28
CA LYS A 26 11.77 -3.59 -16.02
C LYS A 26 10.80 -3.59 -14.85
N ALA A 27 9.88 -2.62 -14.78
CA ALA A 27 8.85 -2.53 -13.75
C ALA A 27 7.87 -3.71 -13.76
N GLN A 28 7.69 -4.40 -14.89
CA GLN A 28 6.90 -5.63 -14.94
C GLN A 28 7.58 -6.83 -14.28
N LYS A 29 8.90 -6.83 -14.14
CA LYS A 29 9.69 -7.97 -13.62
C LYS A 29 10.24 -7.75 -12.21
N GLY A 30 10.02 -6.57 -11.65
CA GLY A 30 10.58 -6.14 -10.38
C GLY A 30 10.32 -4.66 -10.13
N LEU A 31 10.98 -4.11 -9.13
CA LEU A 31 10.77 -2.74 -8.69
C LEU A 31 11.59 -1.77 -9.54
N VAL A 32 11.02 -0.60 -9.87
CA VAL A 32 11.79 0.51 -10.41
C VAL A 32 11.58 1.74 -9.53
N ILE A 33 12.67 2.32 -9.04
CA ILE A 33 12.64 3.56 -8.27
C ILE A 33 13.08 4.70 -9.19
N ILE A 34 12.23 5.71 -9.30
CA ILE A 34 12.51 6.94 -10.02
C ILE A 34 13.13 7.96 -9.06
N GLU A 35 14.27 8.51 -9.44
CA GLU A 35 15.02 9.47 -8.65
C GLU A 35 15.12 10.85 -9.32
N LYS A 36 15.03 11.91 -8.52
CA LYS A 36 15.34 13.29 -8.92
C LYS A 36 16.45 13.83 -8.03
N ARG A 37 17.59 14.18 -8.63
CA ARG A 37 18.78 14.67 -7.90
C ARG A 37 19.18 13.72 -6.75
N HIS A 38 19.28 12.42 -7.04
CA HIS A 38 19.61 11.34 -6.09
C HIS A 38 18.62 11.17 -4.92
N LYS A 39 17.40 11.69 -5.07
CA LYS A 39 16.32 11.46 -4.10
C LYS A 39 15.21 10.63 -4.76
N PRO A 40 14.77 9.53 -4.14
CA PRO A 40 13.65 8.74 -4.65
C PRO A 40 12.38 9.59 -4.62
N MET A 41 11.63 9.56 -5.72
CA MET A 41 10.43 10.37 -5.93
C MET A 41 9.20 9.52 -6.25
N ALA A 42 9.40 8.38 -6.92
CA ALA A 42 8.32 7.48 -7.26
C ALA A 42 8.82 6.05 -7.36
N VAL A 43 7.89 5.10 -7.23
CA VAL A 43 8.12 3.68 -7.40
C VAL A 43 7.17 3.17 -8.48
N LEU A 44 7.70 2.40 -9.41
CA LEU A 44 6.98 1.70 -10.46
C LEU A 44 7.09 0.21 -10.21
N THR A 45 5.97 -0.49 -10.35
CA THR A 45 5.85 -1.94 -10.24
C THR A 45 4.74 -2.41 -11.18
N SER A 46 4.57 -3.72 -11.34
CA SER A 46 3.45 -4.25 -12.10
C SER A 46 2.13 -4.03 -11.36
N GLN A 47 1.05 -3.93 -12.11
CA GLN A 47 -0.28 -3.85 -11.53
C GLN A 47 -0.63 -5.12 -10.74
N GLU A 48 -0.18 -6.30 -11.19
CA GLU A 48 -0.42 -7.54 -10.46
C GLU A 48 0.24 -7.52 -9.08
N GLU A 49 1.50 -7.09 -9.00
CA GLU A 49 2.23 -7.07 -7.72
C GLU A 49 1.65 -6.02 -6.78
N TYR A 50 1.29 -4.84 -7.30
CA TYR A 50 0.60 -3.82 -6.51
C TYR A 50 -0.71 -4.35 -5.93
N LYS A 51 -1.53 -5.01 -6.75
CA LYS A 51 -2.80 -5.58 -6.31
C LYS A 51 -2.59 -6.66 -5.25
N LYS A 52 -1.62 -7.55 -5.43
CA LYS A 52 -1.29 -8.60 -4.47
C LYS A 52 -0.90 -8.04 -3.10
N ILE A 53 -0.11 -6.96 -3.07
CA ILE A 53 0.24 -6.26 -1.83
C ILE A 53 -1.01 -5.68 -1.17
N GLN A 54 -1.90 -5.07 -1.96
CA GLN A 54 -3.15 -4.50 -1.45
C GLN A 54 -4.07 -5.59 -0.86
N ASP A 55 -4.25 -6.70 -1.56
CA ASP A 55 -5.08 -7.82 -1.10
C ASP A 55 -4.54 -8.40 0.22
N TYR A 56 -3.22 -8.54 0.38
CA TYR A 56 -2.63 -8.99 1.64
C TYR A 56 -2.81 -7.99 2.78
N LEU A 57 -2.70 -6.69 2.49
CA LEU A 57 -2.91 -5.64 3.48
C LEU A 57 -4.35 -5.66 3.99
N GLU A 58 -5.32 -5.78 3.09
CA GLU A 58 -6.76 -5.86 3.41
C GLU A 58 -7.07 -7.06 4.30
N ILE A 59 -6.54 -8.25 3.96
CA ILE A 59 -6.71 -9.45 4.80
C ILE A 59 -6.10 -9.25 6.20
N ALA A 60 -4.89 -8.67 6.27
CA ALA A 60 -4.24 -8.42 7.55
C ALA A 60 -5.03 -7.42 8.41
N GLU A 61 -5.54 -6.37 7.78
CA GLU A 61 -6.38 -5.36 8.41
C GLU A 61 -7.68 -5.96 8.93
N ASP A 62 -8.40 -6.73 8.12
CA ASP A 62 -9.64 -7.39 8.51
C ASP A 62 -9.44 -8.34 9.70
N ILE A 63 -8.35 -9.10 9.70
CA ILE A 63 -8.03 -10.00 10.82
C ILE A 63 -7.79 -9.18 12.09
N VAL A 64 -6.90 -8.18 12.03
CA VAL A 64 -6.52 -7.38 13.21
C VAL A 64 -7.70 -6.57 13.73
N LEU A 65 -8.37 -5.82 12.86
CA LEU A 65 -9.53 -5.01 13.21
C LEU A 65 -10.71 -5.88 13.66
N GLY A 66 -10.88 -7.07 13.06
CA GLY A 66 -11.87 -8.05 13.47
C GLY A 66 -11.65 -8.53 14.91
N PHE A 67 -10.40 -8.84 15.29
CA PHE A 67 -10.07 -9.19 16.67
C PHE A 67 -10.34 -8.04 17.64
N ILE A 68 -9.93 -6.81 17.29
CA ILE A 68 -10.15 -5.63 18.14
C ILE A 68 -11.65 -5.33 18.27
N ALA A 69 -12.42 -5.47 17.19
CA ALA A 69 -13.87 -5.29 17.21
C ALA A 69 -14.56 -6.35 18.08
N ARG A 70 -14.13 -7.61 17.98
CA ARG A 70 -14.64 -8.70 18.81
C ARG A 70 -14.36 -8.46 20.30
N GLN A 71 -13.14 -8.02 20.64
CA GLN A 71 -12.80 -7.70 22.02
C GLN A 71 -13.67 -6.57 22.56
N ARG A 72 -13.78 -5.46 21.81
CA ARG A 72 -14.66 -4.34 22.18
C ARG A 72 -16.09 -4.82 22.42
N TYR A 73 -16.64 -5.61 21.51
CA TYR A 73 -17.98 -6.16 21.65
C TYR A 73 -18.15 -7.01 22.92
N SER A 74 -17.19 -7.90 23.23
CA SER A 74 -17.26 -8.73 24.44
C SER A 74 -17.18 -7.94 25.75
N GLU A 75 -16.59 -6.76 25.71
CA GLU A 75 -16.44 -5.86 26.88
C GLU A 75 -17.53 -4.78 26.93
N SER A 76 -18.41 -4.70 25.91
CA SER A 76 -19.46 -3.68 25.81
C SER A 76 -20.73 -4.07 26.57
N SER A 77 -21.47 -3.06 27.01
CA SER A 77 -22.79 -3.17 27.62
C SER A 77 -23.81 -2.33 26.87
N ASP A 78 -25.10 -2.54 27.12
CA ASP A 78 -26.18 -1.77 26.46
C ASP A 78 -26.05 -0.24 26.61
N ARG A 79 -25.32 0.24 27.63
CA ARG A 79 -25.07 1.66 27.87
C ARG A 79 -24.04 2.27 26.93
N ASP A 80 -23.21 1.44 26.31
CA ASP A 80 -22.16 1.86 25.37
C ASP A 80 -22.71 2.05 23.95
N TYR A 81 -23.98 1.71 23.73
CA TYR A 81 -24.69 1.86 22.46
C TYR A 81 -25.64 3.06 22.50
N ILE A 82 -25.87 3.66 21.33
CA ILE A 82 -26.86 4.72 21.13
C ILE A 82 -27.99 4.20 20.25
N ASP A 83 -29.23 4.46 20.65
CA ASP A 83 -30.40 4.15 19.82
C ASP A 83 -30.36 4.90 18.49
N ILE A 84 -30.71 4.19 17.42
CA ILE A 84 -30.72 4.75 16.06
C ILE A 84 -31.66 5.97 15.95
N GLU A 85 -32.79 5.95 16.66
CA GLU A 85 -33.76 7.06 16.70
C GLU A 85 -33.19 8.30 17.40
N LYS A 86 -32.27 8.11 18.35
CA LYS A 86 -31.56 9.20 19.03
C LYS A 86 -30.45 9.80 18.17
N LEU A 87 -29.80 8.97 17.35
CA LEU A 87 -28.71 9.40 16.49
C LEU A 87 -29.19 10.19 15.25
N LEU A 88 -30.42 9.92 14.79
CA LEU A 88 -31.03 10.53 13.60
C LEU A 88 -31.85 11.81 13.86
N LYS A 89 -31.96 12.25 15.12
CA LYS A 89 -32.57 13.54 15.50
C LYS A 89 -31.52 14.61 15.69
#